data_AF-Q0FAR9-F1
#
_entry.id   AF-Q0FAR9-F1
#
_cell.length_a   1.000
_cell.length_b   1.000
_cell.length_c   1.000
_cell.angle_alpha   90.00
_cell.angle_beta   90.00
_cell.angle_gamma   90.00
#
_symmetry.space_group_name_H-M   'P 1'
#
loop_
_entity.id
_entity.type
_entity.pdbx_description
1 polymer ?
#
loop_
_entity_poly.entity_id
_entity_poly.type
_entity_poly.pdbx_seq_one_letter_code
_entity_poly.pdbx_strand_id
1 'polypeptide(L)'
;MFFLIKLFFVILLLISQPSLANEKVIFYPKSIDKDCFAGRALSYDECGYQKDVLKKALLEAIETDKTVLIIYGAEWCIWCHVFKEHIKGNYGKFSYKLEGQQGYDLDERPSIAEIKQANELNAFVSQNFIVANIEAQHSFDGYDVLFETGGAEHIKDSIPFIYTVDQNGLFSKDMPSTHELKTLEKKRNGDNWYRGYNREVLLEELKKLLN
;
A
#
# COMPACT_ATOMS: atom_id res chain seq x y z
N MET A 1 55.69 13.64 39.55
CA MET A 1 55.68 14.53 38.37
C MET A 1 55.41 13.67 37.15
N PHE A 2 54.21 13.83 36.56
CA PHE A 2 53.71 13.39 35.24
C PHE A 2 53.90 11.91 34.82
N PHE A 3 52.86 11.06 34.87
CA PHE A 3 51.79 10.83 33.85
C PHE A 3 52.32 10.47 32.46
N LEU A 4 51.99 9.28 31.95
CA LEU A 4 51.48 9.07 30.58
C LEU A 4 51.10 7.59 30.36
N ILE A 5 49.88 7.22 30.75
CA ILE A 5 49.22 6.00 30.31
C ILE A 5 48.60 6.32 28.94
N LYS A 6 49.11 5.68 27.87
CA LYS A 6 48.54 5.76 26.52
C LYS A 6 47.15 5.12 26.52
N LEU A 7 46.14 5.95 26.54
CA LEU A 7 44.73 5.56 26.42
C LEU A 7 44.43 5.36 24.92
N PHE A 8 44.40 4.11 24.47
CA PHE A 8 43.85 3.75 23.15
C PHE A 8 42.33 3.81 23.23
N PHE A 9 41.74 4.92 22.80
CA PHE A 9 40.30 5.00 22.55
C PHE A 9 39.99 4.26 21.24
N VAL A 10 39.67 2.97 21.35
CA VAL A 10 38.97 2.25 20.27
C VAL A 10 37.50 2.63 20.37
N ILE A 11 37.09 3.62 19.59
CA ILE A 11 35.67 3.95 19.40
C ILE A 11 35.07 2.80 18.59
N LEU A 12 34.46 1.85 19.28
CA LEU A 12 33.63 0.82 18.68
C LEU A 12 32.35 1.53 18.21
N LEU A 13 32.31 1.96 16.95
CA LEU A 13 31.08 2.30 16.26
C LEU A 13 30.26 1.02 16.15
N LEU A 14 29.46 0.74 17.19
CA LEU A 14 28.32 -0.15 17.09
C LEU A 14 27.37 0.48 16.07
N ILE A 15 27.55 0.10 14.80
CA ILE A 15 26.47 0.23 13.82
C ILE A 15 25.40 -0.72 14.32
N SER A 16 24.50 -0.20 15.17
CA SER A 16 23.24 -0.84 15.44
C SER A 16 22.54 -0.91 14.09
N GLN A 17 22.70 -2.03 13.39
CA GLN A 17 21.78 -2.36 12.32
C GLN A 17 20.41 -2.28 12.96
N PRO A 18 19.51 -1.37 12.53
CA PRO A 18 18.16 -1.38 13.04
C PRO A 18 17.66 -2.80 12.80
N SER A 19 17.39 -3.50 13.89
CA SER A 19 16.61 -4.73 13.85
C SER A 19 15.40 -4.36 12.99
N LEU A 20 15.29 -4.95 11.81
CA LEU A 20 14.09 -4.89 10.97
C LEU A 20 12.98 -5.55 11.78
N ALA A 21 12.48 -4.83 12.78
CA ALA A 21 11.18 -5.08 13.34
C ALA A 21 10.25 -5.09 12.13
N ASN A 22 9.39 -6.09 12.07
CA ASN A 22 8.43 -6.27 10.99
C ASN A 22 7.38 -5.14 11.10
N GLU A 23 7.79 -3.93 10.72
CA GLU A 23 7.02 -2.71 10.80
C GLU A 23 5.78 -2.92 9.94
N LYS A 24 4.61 -2.59 10.49
CA LYS A 24 3.36 -2.81 9.78
C LYS A 24 3.12 -1.65 8.82
N VAL A 25 2.59 -1.96 7.64
CA VAL A 25 2.16 -0.92 6.70
C VAL A 25 1.10 -0.07 7.38
N ILE A 26 1.31 1.24 7.37
CA ILE A 26 0.38 2.22 7.94
C ILE A 26 -0.62 2.59 6.86
N PHE A 27 -1.91 2.43 7.18
CA PHE A 27 -3.01 2.77 6.29
C PHE A 27 -3.84 3.92 6.87
N TYR A 28 -4.30 4.79 5.98
CA TYR A 28 -5.37 5.73 6.20
C TYR A 28 -6.55 5.39 5.26
N PRO A 29 -7.80 5.44 5.75
CA PRO A 29 -8.20 5.71 7.14
C PRO A 29 -7.70 4.62 8.10
N LYS A 30 -7.27 5.02 9.32
CA LYS A 30 -6.83 4.06 10.36
C LYS A 30 -7.98 3.22 10.91
N SER A 31 -9.19 3.75 10.84
CA SER A 31 -10.45 3.10 11.23
C SER A 31 -11.59 3.68 10.41
N ILE A 32 -12.59 2.86 10.11
CA ILE A 32 -13.82 3.26 9.44
C ILE A 32 -14.96 3.12 10.45
N ASP A 33 -15.96 3.99 10.40
CA ASP A 33 -17.16 3.85 11.23
C ASP A 33 -17.82 2.49 10.94
N LYS A 34 -18.10 1.72 12.00
CA LYS A 34 -18.72 0.40 11.92
C LYS A 34 -20.12 0.43 11.28
N ASP A 35 -20.78 1.58 11.27
CA ASP A 35 -22.11 1.77 10.70
C ASP A 35 -22.01 2.40 9.30
N CYS A 36 -20.80 2.75 8.84
CA CYS A 36 -20.59 3.29 7.50
C CYS A 36 -21.09 2.32 6.43
N PHE A 37 -21.94 2.85 5.56
CA PHE A 37 -22.58 2.09 4.48
C PHE A 37 -23.24 0.79 4.96
N ALA A 38 -23.91 0.83 6.12
CA ALA A 38 -24.53 -0.32 6.79
C ALA A 38 -23.52 -1.39 7.27
N GLY A 39 -22.30 -0.97 7.60
CA GLY A 39 -21.23 -1.82 8.11
C GLY A 39 -20.49 -2.63 7.05
N ARG A 40 -20.60 -2.20 5.80
CA ARG A 40 -19.96 -2.84 4.65
C ARG A 40 -18.57 -2.31 4.32
N ALA A 41 -18.29 -1.06 4.69
CA ALA A 41 -17.02 -0.43 4.39
C ALA A 41 -15.89 -1.08 5.21
N LEU A 42 -14.89 -1.68 4.55
CA LEU A 42 -13.79 -2.41 5.20
C LEU A 42 -12.44 -1.72 5.01
N SER A 43 -12.20 -1.19 3.81
CA SER A 43 -10.91 -0.60 3.42
C SER A 43 -11.03 0.85 2.99
N TYR A 44 -12.20 1.24 2.48
CA TYR A 44 -12.46 2.58 1.97
C TYR A 44 -13.56 3.23 2.81
N ASP A 45 -13.30 4.43 3.35
CA ASP A 45 -14.29 5.17 4.13
C ASP A 45 -15.31 5.84 3.20
N GLU A 46 -16.43 5.17 2.93
CA GLU A 46 -17.50 5.67 2.07
C GLU A 46 -18.33 6.80 2.71
N CYS A 47 -18.08 7.13 3.98
CA CYS A 47 -18.92 8.06 4.75
C CYS A 47 -18.17 9.28 5.28
N GLY A 48 -16.85 9.20 5.37
CA GLY A 48 -15.97 10.31 5.77
C GLY A 48 -15.50 11.17 4.60
N TYR A 49 -14.87 12.29 4.94
CA TYR A 49 -14.19 13.16 3.98
C TYR A 49 -12.84 12.56 3.59
N GLN A 50 -12.65 12.32 2.31
CA GLN A 50 -11.42 11.77 1.75
C GLN A 50 -10.27 12.78 1.81
N LYS A 51 -10.56 14.09 1.79
CA LYS A 51 -9.55 15.12 2.05
C LYS A 51 -8.94 14.99 3.44
N ASP A 52 -9.72 14.58 4.44
CA ASP A 52 -9.18 14.30 5.79
C ASP A 52 -8.33 13.03 5.82
N VAL A 53 -8.67 12.01 5.04
CA VAL A 53 -7.86 10.80 4.88
C VAL A 53 -6.49 11.16 4.30
N LEU A 54 -6.46 11.91 3.19
CA LEU A 54 -5.22 12.36 2.56
C LEU A 54 -4.39 13.26 3.50
N LYS A 55 -5.03 14.24 4.14
CA LYS A 55 -4.34 15.14 5.07
C LYS A 55 -3.65 14.39 6.20
N LYS A 56 -4.32 13.40 6.80
CA LYS A 56 -3.72 12.58 7.87
C LYS A 56 -2.57 11.72 7.35
N ALA A 57 -2.69 11.17 6.15
CA ALA A 57 -1.60 10.43 5.52
C ALA A 57 -0.37 11.31 5.25
N LEU A 58 -0.58 12.53 4.74
CA LEU A 58 0.49 13.51 4.51
C LEU A 58 1.20 13.92 5.81
N LEU A 59 0.44 14.18 6.88
CA LEU A 59 1.01 14.51 8.18
C LEU A 59 1.89 13.37 8.71
N GLU A 60 1.40 12.13 8.69
CA GLU A 60 2.18 10.96 9.11
C GLU A 60 3.41 10.76 8.21
N ALA A 61 3.28 10.97 6.90
CA ALA A 61 4.38 10.85 5.95
C ALA A 61 5.50 11.86 6.24
N ILE A 62 5.16 13.11 6.56
CA ILE A 62 6.12 14.14 6.99
C ILE A 62 6.79 13.75 8.32
N GLU A 63 6.02 13.29 9.30
CA GLU A 63 6.54 12.91 10.62
C GLU A 63 7.47 11.69 10.57
N THR A 64 7.25 10.79 9.62
CA THR A 64 7.98 9.51 9.49
C THR A 64 8.98 9.48 8.35
N ASP A 65 9.16 10.59 7.62
CA ASP A 65 10.02 10.69 6.42
C ASP A 65 9.70 9.62 5.36
N LYS A 66 8.39 9.46 5.07
CA LYS A 66 7.85 8.48 4.11
C LYS A 66 7.11 9.19 2.98
N THR A 67 6.89 8.50 1.87
CA THR A 67 6.06 8.99 0.75
C THR A 67 4.60 8.58 0.94
N VAL A 68 3.64 9.41 0.55
CA VAL A 68 2.23 8.97 0.53
C VAL A 68 1.97 8.17 -0.74
N LEU A 69 1.53 6.92 -0.58
CA LEU A 69 1.03 6.06 -1.65
C LEU A 69 -0.51 6.09 -1.63
N ILE A 70 -1.11 6.72 -2.62
CA ILE A 70 -2.55 6.75 -2.78
C ILE A 70 -3.01 5.51 -3.55
N ILE A 71 -4.00 4.82 -2.99
CA ILE A 71 -4.78 3.80 -3.68
C ILE A 71 -6.16 4.42 -3.90
N TYR A 72 -6.36 4.98 -5.09
CA TYR A 72 -7.66 5.51 -5.49
C TYR A 72 -8.52 4.37 -6.02
N GLY A 73 -9.63 4.11 -5.32
CA GLY A 73 -10.43 2.92 -5.53
C GLY A 73 -11.78 3.00 -4.83
N ALA A 74 -12.45 1.87 -4.71
CA ALA A 74 -13.77 1.80 -4.07
C ALA A 74 -13.89 0.48 -3.31
N GLU A 75 -14.82 0.40 -2.36
CA GLU A 75 -14.98 -0.80 -1.54
C GLU A 75 -15.33 -2.03 -2.40
N TRP A 76 -16.06 -1.84 -3.51
CA TRP A 76 -16.42 -2.91 -4.43
C TRP A 76 -15.24 -3.43 -5.27
N CYS A 77 -14.12 -2.72 -5.33
CA CYS A 77 -12.98 -3.06 -6.17
C CYS A 77 -12.17 -4.23 -5.59
N ILE A 78 -12.37 -5.45 -6.11
CA ILE A 78 -11.65 -6.64 -5.64
C ILE A 78 -10.13 -6.47 -5.76
N TRP A 79 -9.64 -5.92 -6.88
CA TRP A 79 -8.20 -5.71 -7.09
C TRP A 79 -7.59 -4.74 -6.08
N CYS A 80 -8.38 -3.79 -5.55
CA CYS A 80 -7.96 -2.88 -4.50
C CYS A 80 -7.70 -3.62 -3.19
N HIS A 81 -8.57 -4.57 -2.82
CA HIS A 81 -8.39 -5.42 -1.64
C HIS A 81 -7.27 -6.44 -1.81
N VAL A 82 -7.16 -7.03 -3.00
CA VAL A 82 -6.04 -7.93 -3.35
C VAL A 82 -4.72 -7.17 -3.22
N PHE A 83 -4.62 -5.94 -3.73
CA PHE A 83 -3.42 -5.12 -3.61
C PHE A 83 -3.07 -4.88 -2.13
N LYS A 84 -4.05 -4.44 -1.34
CA LYS A 84 -3.89 -4.20 0.11
C LYS A 84 -3.36 -5.43 0.85
N GLU A 85 -3.94 -6.60 0.61
CA GLU A 85 -3.50 -7.83 1.26
C GLU A 85 -2.10 -8.25 0.80
N HIS A 86 -1.77 -8.05 -0.48
CA HIS A 86 -0.44 -8.34 -1.01
C HIS A 86 0.63 -7.45 -0.39
N ILE A 87 0.42 -6.13 -0.29
CA ILE A 87 1.41 -5.21 0.31
C ILE A 87 1.53 -5.37 1.84
N LYS A 88 0.51 -5.93 2.51
CA LYS A 88 0.61 -6.37 3.91
C LYS A 88 1.48 -7.61 4.10
N GLY A 89 1.96 -8.23 3.02
CA GLY A 89 2.74 -9.47 3.05
C GLY A 89 1.88 -10.71 3.33
N ASN A 90 0.56 -10.59 3.29
CA ASN A 90 -0.32 -11.75 3.47
C ASN A 90 -0.24 -12.65 2.24
N TYR A 91 -0.24 -13.97 2.47
CA TYR A 91 -0.19 -14.99 1.42
C TYR A 91 -1.02 -16.22 1.81
N GLY A 92 -1.31 -17.07 0.83
CA GLY A 92 -2.05 -18.31 1.04
C GLY A 92 -3.53 -18.15 0.71
N LYS A 93 -4.42 -18.34 1.70
CA LYS A 93 -5.87 -18.28 1.49
C LYS A 93 -6.39 -16.87 1.75
N PHE A 94 -7.11 -16.33 0.78
CA PHE A 94 -7.79 -15.04 0.86
C PHE A 94 -9.29 -15.24 0.68
N SER A 95 -10.09 -14.46 1.39
CA SER A 95 -11.55 -14.43 1.25
C SER A 95 -11.98 -13.00 0.98
N TYR A 96 -12.38 -12.72 -0.26
CA TYR A 96 -12.86 -11.42 -0.71
C TYR A 96 -14.36 -11.49 -0.86
N LYS A 97 -15.08 -11.24 0.23
CA LYS A 97 -16.55 -11.24 0.28
C LYS A 97 -17.02 -9.81 0.49
N LEU A 98 -17.28 -9.14 -0.62
CA LEU A 98 -17.79 -7.77 -0.66
C LEU A 98 -19.30 -7.83 -0.87
N GLU A 99 -20.06 -7.07 -0.09
CA GLU A 99 -21.52 -7.13 -0.17
C GLU A 99 -22.02 -6.66 -1.55
N GLY A 100 -23.05 -7.32 -2.07
CA GLY A 100 -23.59 -7.04 -3.41
C GLY A 100 -22.79 -7.64 -4.55
N GLN A 101 -21.71 -8.36 -4.26
CA GLN A 101 -20.88 -9.04 -5.26
C GLN A 101 -20.78 -10.54 -4.99
N GLN A 102 -20.44 -11.28 -6.05
CA GLN A 102 -19.97 -12.64 -5.88
C GLN A 102 -18.67 -12.61 -5.06
N GLY A 103 -18.68 -13.25 -3.90
CA GLY A 103 -17.48 -13.42 -3.10
C GLY A 103 -16.49 -14.38 -3.77
N TYR A 104 -15.20 -14.13 -3.58
CA TYR A 104 -14.13 -14.95 -4.13
C TYR A 104 -13.23 -15.47 -3.01
N ASP A 105 -13.14 -16.79 -2.88
CA ASP A 105 -12.13 -17.44 -2.05
C ASP A 105 -10.97 -17.84 -2.97
N LEU A 106 -9.77 -17.31 -2.70
CA LEU A 106 -8.56 -17.49 -3.51
C LEU A 106 -7.48 -18.22 -2.72
N ASP A 107 -6.77 -19.15 -3.35
CA ASP A 107 -5.65 -19.89 -2.75
C ASP A 107 -4.37 -19.72 -3.58
N GLU A 108 -3.46 -18.88 -3.10
CA GLU A 108 -2.21 -18.52 -3.79
C GLU A 108 -1.24 -19.71 -3.90
N ARG A 109 -1.20 -20.59 -2.89
CA ARG A 109 -0.23 -21.70 -2.76
C ARG A 109 1.22 -21.26 -3.02
N PRO A 110 1.78 -20.35 -2.20
CA PRO A 110 3.10 -19.79 -2.45
C PRO A 110 4.20 -20.83 -2.22
N SER A 111 5.24 -20.75 -3.05
CA SER A 111 6.54 -21.37 -2.80
C SER A 111 7.30 -20.66 -1.66
N ILE A 112 8.38 -21.27 -1.16
CA ILE A 112 9.26 -20.65 -0.15
C ILE A 112 9.83 -19.31 -0.64
N ALA A 113 10.18 -19.23 -1.93
CA ALA A 113 10.67 -17.99 -2.54
C ALA A 113 9.59 -16.90 -2.54
N GLU A 114 8.33 -17.23 -2.82
CA GLU A 114 7.23 -16.28 -2.84
C GLU A 114 6.84 -15.81 -1.43
N ILE A 115 6.99 -16.66 -0.41
CA ILE A 115 6.85 -16.25 1.00
C ILE A 115 7.92 -15.20 1.34
N LYS A 116 9.17 -15.39 0.88
CA LYS A 116 10.24 -14.40 1.05
C LYS A 116 9.89 -13.09 0.36
N GLN A 117 9.41 -13.15 -0.89
CA GLN A 117 8.96 -11.96 -1.63
C GLN A 117 7.79 -11.23 -0.94
N ALA A 118 6.86 -11.95 -0.30
CA ALA A 118 5.77 -11.32 0.45
C ALA A 118 6.30 -10.52 1.64
N ASN A 119 7.28 -11.06 2.37
CA ASN A 119 7.94 -10.35 3.47
C ASN A 119 8.78 -9.16 2.97
N GLU A 120 9.50 -9.31 1.87
CA GLU A 120 10.29 -8.23 1.27
C GLU A 120 9.40 -7.09 0.77
N LEU A 121 8.28 -7.41 0.12
CA LEU A 121 7.29 -6.43 -0.31
C LEU A 121 6.70 -5.69 0.88
N ASN A 122 6.33 -6.41 1.95
CA ASN A 122 5.80 -5.79 3.16
C ASN A 122 6.81 -4.84 3.79
N ALA A 123 8.04 -5.32 4.01
CA ALA A 123 9.11 -4.52 4.59
C ALA A 123 9.38 -3.25 3.77
N PHE A 124 9.45 -3.39 2.44
CA PHE A 124 9.64 -2.26 1.55
C PHE A 124 8.50 -1.24 1.69
N VAL A 125 7.24 -1.69 1.65
CA VAL A 125 6.11 -0.77 1.74
C VAL A 125 6.05 -0.09 3.11
N SER A 126 6.24 -0.83 4.19
CA SER A 126 6.23 -0.28 5.55
C SER A 126 7.32 0.76 5.79
N GLN A 127 8.49 0.60 5.18
CA GLN A 127 9.62 1.52 5.35
C GLN A 127 9.47 2.80 4.53
N ASN A 128 8.82 2.72 3.37
CA ASN A 128 8.87 3.82 2.39
C ASN A 128 7.54 4.55 2.21
N PHE A 129 6.41 3.95 2.59
CA PHE A 129 5.10 4.50 2.31
C PHE A 129 4.19 4.65 3.52
N ILE A 130 3.41 5.73 3.52
CA ILE A 130 2.12 5.83 4.20
C ILE A 130 1.04 5.61 3.14
N VAL A 131 0.17 4.62 3.35
CA VAL A 131 -0.85 4.27 2.36
C VAL A 131 -2.14 5.00 2.64
N ALA A 132 -2.72 5.67 1.65
CA ALA A 132 -4.01 6.34 1.73
C ALA A 132 -5.01 5.67 0.76
N ASN A 133 -6.01 4.99 1.29
CA ASN A 133 -7.15 4.50 0.52
C ASN A 133 -8.13 5.65 0.34
N ILE A 134 -8.26 6.13 -0.90
CA ILE A 134 -9.18 7.21 -1.25
C ILE A 134 -10.37 6.59 -1.98
N GLU A 135 -11.55 6.72 -1.37
CA GLU A 135 -12.79 6.17 -1.92
C GLU A 135 -13.29 7.07 -3.05
N ALA A 136 -13.54 6.47 -4.21
CA ALA A 136 -13.74 7.16 -5.47
C ALA A 136 -15.21 7.45 -5.84
N GLN A 137 -16.18 6.76 -5.24
CA GLN A 137 -17.53 6.64 -5.81
C GLN A 137 -18.65 7.03 -4.85
N HIS A 138 -18.57 6.62 -3.60
CA HIS A 138 -19.65 6.78 -2.62
C HIS A 138 -19.36 7.88 -1.59
N SER A 139 -18.11 8.26 -1.42
CA SER A 139 -17.71 9.39 -0.58
C SER A 139 -18.12 10.74 -1.19
N PHE A 140 -18.16 11.77 -0.35
CA PHE A 140 -18.60 13.11 -0.74
C PHE A 140 -17.58 13.85 -1.62
N ASP A 141 -16.30 13.61 -1.41
CA ASP A 141 -15.18 14.42 -1.94
C ASP A 141 -14.01 13.56 -2.48
N GLY A 142 -14.24 12.26 -2.72
CA GLY A 142 -13.23 11.38 -3.31
C GLY A 142 -12.70 11.87 -4.64
N TYR A 143 -13.60 12.28 -5.54
CA TYR A 143 -13.25 12.84 -6.83
C TYR A 143 -12.47 14.15 -6.71
N ASP A 144 -12.79 14.98 -5.71
CA ASP A 144 -12.05 16.22 -5.45
C ASP A 144 -10.60 15.92 -5.09
N VAL A 145 -10.35 14.88 -4.27
CA VAL A 145 -8.97 14.47 -3.94
C VAL A 145 -8.20 14.11 -5.20
N LEU A 146 -8.80 13.32 -6.11
CA LEU A 146 -8.15 12.96 -7.37
C LEU A 146 -7.83 14.19 -8.24
N PHE A 147 -8.73 15.18 -8.27
CA PHE A 147 -8.52 16.39 -9.06
C PHE A 147 -7.49 17.34 -8.43
N GLU A 148 -7.60 17.58 -7.12
CA GLU A 148 -6.75 18.52 -6.38
C GLU A 148 -5.30 18.03 -6.24
N THR A 149 -5.08 16.71 -6.19
CA THR A 149 -3.72 16.15 -6.26
C THR A 149 -3.14 16.21 -7.66
N GLY A 150 -3.94 16.46 -8.70
CA GLY A 150 -3.53 16.34 -10.11
C GLY A 150 -3.60 14.91 -10.66
N GLY A 151 -3.96 13.91 -9.84
CA GLY A 151 -4.10 12.52 -10.29
C GLY A 151 -5.13 12.31 -11.40
N ALA A 152 -6.11 13.21 -11.54
CA ALA A 152 -7.13 13.19 -12.59
C ALA A 152 -6.54 13.27 -14.02
N GLU A 153 -5.35 13.85 -14.20
CA GLU A 153 -4.68 13.91 -15.51
C GLU A 153 -3.99 12.58 -15.89
N HIS A 154 -3.80 11.70 -14.92
CA HIS A 154 -3.01 10.47 -15.04
C HIS A 154 -3.86 9.20 -14.96
N ILE A 155 -5.00 9.27 -14.25
CA ILE A 155 -5.91 8.14 -14.18
C ILE A 155 -6.40 7.74 -15.57
N LYS A 156 -6.42 6.43 -15.82
CA LYS A 156 -6.91 5.84 -17.06
C LYS A 156 -8.31 5.26 -16.85
N ASP A 157 -8.56 4.06 -17.35
CA ASP A 157 -9.87 3.43 -17.42
C ASP A 157 -10.11 2.37 -16.32
N SER A 158 -9.25 2.29 -15.30
CA SER A 158 -9.36 1.24 -14.27
C SER A 158 -8.97 1.71 -12.87
N ILE A 159 -9.64 1.12 -11.87
CA ILE A 159 -9.21 1.13 -10.47
C ILE A 159 -8.72 -0.28 -10.05
N PRO A 160 -7.78 -0.40 -9.09
CA PRO A 160 -7.14 0.69 -8.34
C PRO A 160 -6.22 1.54 -9.24
N PHE A 161 -6.33 2.86 -9.13
CA PHE A 161 -5.32 3.77 -9.63
C PHE A 161 -4.33 4.07 -8.50
N ILE A 162 -3.09 3.68 -8.68
CA ILE A 162 -2.06 3.68 -7.63
C ILE A 162 -0.99 4.69 -8.01
N TYR A 163 -0.81 5.69 -7.17
CA TYR A 163 0.12 6.78 -7.42
C TYR A 163 0.67 7.36 -6.12
N THR A 164 1.75 8.11 -6.21
CA THR A 164 2.34 8.84 -5.10
C THR A 164 2.11 10.33 -5.23
N VAL A 165 2.11 11.01 -4.09
CA VAL A 165 2.11 12.47 -4.02
C VAL A 165 3.35 12.96 -3.27
N ASP A 166 3.79 14.18 -3.58
CA ASP A 166 4.84 14.87 -2.86
C ASP A 166 4.36 15.38 -1.49
N GLN A 167 5.26 16.04 -0.75
CA GLN A 167 4.96 16.62 0.57
C GLN A 167 3.86 17.70 0.56
N ASN A 168 3.53 18.27 -0.61
CA ASN A 168 2.45 19.23 -0.80
C ASN A 168 1.13 18.56 -1.20
N GLY A 169 1.12 17.24 -1.35
CA GLY A 169 -0.04 16.48 -1.82
C GLY A 169 -0.23 16.53 -3.33
N LEU A 170 0.76 16.95 -4.11
CA LEU A 170 0.68 16.99 -5.56
C LEU A 170 1.23 15.69 -6.18
N PHE A 171 0.62 15.27 -7.28
CA PHE A 171 0.98 14.07 -8.03
C PHE A 171 2.49 14.04 -8.33
N SER A 172 3.10 12.87 -8.12
CA SER A 172 4.51 12.63 -8.39
C SER A 172 4.70 11.55 -9.45
N LYS A 173 4.26 10.32 -9.17
CA LYS A 173 4.42 9.16 -10.07
C LYS A 173 3.25 8.19 -9.91
N ASP A 174 2.93 7.45 -10.97
CA ASP A 174 1.96 6.35 -10.95
C ASP A 174 2.59 5.02 -11.37
N MET A 175 1.91 3.91 -11.04
CA MET A 175 2.28 2.58 -11.53
C MET A 175 1.22 2.05 -12.50
N PRO A 176 1.60 1.23 -13.49
CA PRO A 176 0.64 0.67 -14.44
C PRO A 176 -0.36 -0.26 -13.76
N SER A 177 -1.57 -0.31 -14.30
CA SER A 177 -2.58 -1.30 -13.91
C SER A 177 -2.20 -2.72 -14.38
N THR A 178 -2.87 -3.75 -13.85
CA THR A 178 -2.75 -5.12 -14.36
C THR A 178 -3.28 -5.26 -15.78
N HIS A 179 -4.08 -4.31 -16.26
CA HIS A 179 -4.50 -4.25 -17.65
C HIS A 179 -3.38 -3.80 -18.57
N GLU A 180 -2.57 -2.84 -18.15
CA GLU A 180 -1.46 -2.28 -18.94
C GLU A 180 -0.21 -3.15 -18.85
N LEU A 181 0.14 -3.61 -17.64
CA LEU A 181 1.29 -4.48 -17.40
C LEU A 181 0.83 -5.89 -17.07
N LYS A 182 0.63 -6.72 -18.10
CA LYS A 182 0.11 -8.10 -17.91
C LYS A 182 0.97 -8.97 -17.01
N THR A 183 2.27 -8.71 -16.89
CA THR A 183 3.18 -9.44 -16.00
C THR A 183 2.99 -9.11 -14.51
N LEU A 184 2.30 -8.01 -14.20
CA LEU A 184 1.93 -7.63 -12.84
C LEU A 184 0.87 -8.58 -12.26
N GLU A 185 0.07 -9.22 -13.11
CA GLU A 185 -0.91 -10.24 -12.72
C GLU A 185 -0.26 -11.62 -12.64
N LYS A 186 -0.30 -12.23 -11.45
CA LYS A 186 -0.11 -13.68 -11.28
C LYS A 186 -1.44 -14.38 -11.44
N LYS A 187 -1.52 -15.33 -12.36
CA LYS A 187 -2.76 -16.08 -12.64
C LYS A 187 -2.55 -17.58 -12.80
N ARG A 188 -3.56 -18.33 -12.36
CA ARG A 188 -3.72 -19.77 -12.58
C ARG A 188 -5.15 -20.03 -13.06
N ASN A 189 -5.34 -20.91 -14.04
CA ASN A 189 -6.64 -21.23 -14.62
C ASN A 189 -7.11 -22.65 -14.23
N GLY A 190 -8.35 -23.01 -14.58
CA GLY A 190 -8.93 -24.33 -14.31
C GLY A 190 -9.53 -24.44 -12.91
N ASP A 191 -9.71 -25.67 -12.41
CA ASP A 191 -10.39 -25.95 -11.14
C ASP A 191 -9.69 -25.34 -9.92
N ASN A 192 -8.40 -25.05 -10.05
CA ASN A 192 -7.59 -24.39 -9.05
C ASN A 192 -7.28 -22.94 -9.47
N TRP A 193 -8.26 -22.20 -9.98
CA TRP A 193 -7.99 -20.85 -10.48
C TRP A 193 -7.48 -19.90 -9.38
N TYR A 194 -6.66 -18.94 -9.76
CA TYR A 194 -6.14 -17.88 -8.89
C TYR A 194 -5.85 -16.63 -9.69
N ARG A 195 -6.03 -15.47 -9.06
CA ARG A 195 -5.70 -14.14 -9.57
C ARG A 195 -5.11 -13.32 -8.43
N GLY A 196 -3.99 -12.67 -8.65
CA GLY A 196 -3.36 -11.78 -7.67
C GLY A 196 -2.16 -11.06 -8.25
N TYR A 197 -1.39 -10.34 -7.43
CA TYR A 197 -0.18 -9.67 -7.91
C TYR A 197 1.01 -10.62 -7.97
N ASN A 198 1.80 -10.50 -9.03
CA ASN A 198 3.16 -11.00 -9.06
C ASN A 198 4.02 -10.11 -8.16
N ARG A 199 4.48 -10.64 -7.03
CA ARG A 199 5.12 -9.84 -5.96
C ARG A 199 6.46 -9.26 -6.36
N GLU A 200 7.22 -9.98 -7.19
CA GLU A 200 8.48 -9.49 -7.72
C GLU A 200 8.24 -8.26 -8.61
N VAL A 201 7.34 -8.38 -9.58
CA VAL A 201 6.99 -7.28 -10.49
C VAL A 201 6.35 -6.11 -9.71
N LEU A 202 5.46 -6.40 -8.77
CA LEU A 202 4.83 -5.39 -7.92
C LEU A 202 5.86 -4.61 -7.11
N LEU A 203 6.83 -5.28 -6.49
CA LEU A 203 7.90 -4.62 -5.76
C LEU A 203 8.72 -3.70 -6.67
N GLU A 204 9.06 -4.14 -7.89
CA GLU A 204 9.79 -3.31 -8.85
C GLU A 204 8.98 -2.09 -9.31
N GLU A 205 7.67 -2.21 -9.55
CA GLU A 205 6.84 -1.05 -9.87
C GLU A 205 6.74 -0.08 -8.68
N LEU A 206 6.58 -0.57 -7.45
CA LEU A 206 6.53 0.28 -6.25
C LEU A 206 7.86 1.01 -6.01
N LYS A 207 9.01 0.38 -6.30
CA LYS A 207 10.32 1.05 -6.22
C LYS A 207 10.43 2.24 -7.16
N LYS A 208 9.83 2.17 -8.36
CA LYS A 208 9.86 3.28 -9.32
C LYS A 208 9.08 4.51 -8.84
N LEU A 209 8.14 4.32 -7.90
CA LEU A 209 7.34 5.40 -7.32
C LEU A 209 8.09 6.26 -6.31
N LEU A 210 9.25 5.78 -5.84
CA LEU A 210 10.16 6.56 -5.01
C LEU A 210 11.10 7.37 -5.90
N ASN A 211 11.56 8.51 -5.41
CA ASN A 211 12.53 9.37 -6.08
C ASN A 211 13.97 8.88 -5.90
#